data_AF-A0A7Y9XZ20-F1
#
_entry.id   AF-A0A7Y9XZ20-F1
#
_cell.length_a   1.000
_cell.length_b   1.000
_cell.length_c   1.000
_cell.angle_alpha   90.00
_cell.angle_beta   90.00
_cell.angle_gamma   90.00
#
_symmetry.space_group_name_H-M   'P 1'
#
loop_
_entity.id
_entity.type
_entity.pdbx_description
1 polymer ?
#
loop_
_entity_poly.entity_id
_entity_poly.type
_entity_poly.pdbx_seq_one_letter_code
_entity_poly.pdbx_strand_id
1 'polypeptide(L)' 'MLVQGGAVADACRRIGVTEQTYYRWRKEYGGLKMDQARRMKDLEKENQRLRRAVSDLTLDKLILQEAARGNF' A
#
# COMPACT_ATOMS: atom_id res chain seq x y z
N MET A 1 29.41 -8.33 11.62
CA MET A 1 28.98 -7.14 10.85
C MET A 1 29.22 -7.41 9.37
N LEU A 2 28.18 -7.66 8.58
CA LEU A 2 28.34 -7.69 7.12
C LEU A 2 28.61 -6.25 6.66
N VAL A 3 29.81 -5.99 6.17
CA VAL A 3 30.20 -4.70 5.58
C VAL A 3 29.30 -4.46 4.38
N GLN A 4 28.25 -3.64 4.54
CA GLN A 4 27.27 -3.38 3.48
C GLN A 4 27.92 -2.86 2.19
N GLY A 5 29.10 -2.21 2.28
CA GLY A 5 29.89 -1.81 1.12
C GLY A 5 30.41 -2.98 0.27
N GLY A 6 30.80 -4.10 0.89
CA GLY A 6 31.27 -5.29 0.16
C GLY A 6 30.17 -5.93 -0.68
N ALA A 7 28.98 -6.07 -0.08
CA ALA A 7 27.82 -6.66 -0.77
C ALA A 7 27.34 -5.82 -1.96
N VAL A 8 27.41 -4.49 -1.86
CA VAL A 8 27.04 -3.58 -2.96
C VAL A 8 28.07 -3.64 -4.08
N ALA A 9 29.36 -3.64 -3.75
CA ALA A 9 30.44 -3.79 -4.74
C ALA A 9 30.31 -5.10 -5.53
N ASP A 10 30.04 -6.22 -4.84
CA ASP A 10 29.82 -7.53 -5.47
C ASP A 10 28.57 -7.55 -6.35
N ALA A 11 27.46 -6.97 -5.88
CA ALA A 11 26.23 -6.87 -6.66
C ALA A 11 26.44 -6.03 -7.93
N CYS A 12 27.13 -4.89 -7.81
CA CYS A 12 27.46 -4.00 -8.93
C CYS A 12 28.33 -4.72 -9.97
N ARG A 13 29.37 -5.45 -9.52
CA ARG A 13 30.20 -6.28 -10.40
C ARG A 13 29.40 -7.34 -11.15
N ARG A 14 28.51 -8.06 -10.45
CA ARG A 14 27.70 -9.14 -11.04
C ARG A 14 26.75 -8.67 -12.14
N ILE A 15 26.23 -7.45 -12.04
CA ILE A 15 25.29 -6.88 -13.01
C ILE A 15 25.95 -5.90 -13.98
N GLY A 16 27.27 -5.73 -13.91
CA GLY A 16 28.05 -4.90 -14.83
C GLY A 16 27.81 -3.39 -14.67
N VAL A 17 27.52 -2.92 -13.46
CA VAL A 17 27.33 -1.48 -13.19
C VAL A 17 28.32 -0.97 -12.14
N THR A 18 28.49 0.34 -12.08
CA THR A 18 29.31 0.99 -11.04
C THR A 18 28.51 1.24 -9.77
N GLU A 19 29.19 1.28 -8.62
CA GLU A 19 28.54 1.62 -7.35
C GLU A 19 27.87 3.01 -7.38
N GLN A 20 28.47 3.98 -8.09
CA GLN A 20 27.87 5.30 -8.28
C GLN A 20 26.52 5.21 -9.00
N THR A 21 26.43 4.36 -10.03
CA THR A 21 25.17 4.11 -10.77
C THR A 21 24.12 3.48 -9.86
N TYR A 22 24.52 2.51 -9.03
CA TYR A 22 23.64 1.89 -8.04
C TYR A 22 23.09 2.91 -7.04
N TYR A 23 23.94 3.77 -6.45
CA TYR A 23 23.48 4.76 -5.48
C TYR A 23 22.58 5.83 -6.12
N ARG A 24 22.83 6.22 -7.39
CA ARG A 24 21.94 7.11 -8.14
C ARG A 24 20.55 6.48 -8.31
N TRP A 25 20.49 5.23 -8.78
CA TRP A 25 19.23 4.51 -8.92
C TRP A 25 18.53 4.25 -7.59
N ARG A 26 19.28 3.99 -6.51
CA ARG A 26 18.71 3.84 -5.17
C ARG A 26 18.09 5.15 -4.68
N LYS A 27 18.71 6.30 -4.97
CA LYS A 27 18.16 7.62 -4.64
C LYS A 27 16.90 7.92 -5.47
N GLU A 28 16.90 7.57 -6.75
CA GLU A 28 15.82 7.90 -7.69
C GLU A 28 14.62 6.96 -7.57
N TYR A 29 14.86 5.65 -7.41
CA TYR A 29 13.82 4.61 -7.44
C TYR A 29 13.61 3.89 -6.11
N GLY A 30 14.51 4.05 -5.13
CA GLY A 30 14.40 3.39 -3.84
C GLY A 30 13.20 3.86 -3.01
N GLY A 31 12.85 5.14 -3.11
CA GLY A 31 11.65 5.72 -2.47
C GLY A 31 10.35 5.32 -3.17
N LEU A 32 10.38 5.25 -4.51
CA LEU A 32 9.19 5.01 -5.33
C LEU A 32 8.44 3.71 -4.96
N LYS A 33 9.17 2.62 -4.67
CA LYS A 33 8.57 1.35 -4.24
C LYS A 33 7.92 1.45 -2.86
N MET A 34 8.53 2.21 -1.94
CA MET A 34 8.00 2.42 -0.59
C MET A 34 6.75 3.30 -0.63
N ASP A 35 6.74 4.32 -1.48
CA ASP A 35 5.59 5.21 -1.67
C ASP A 35 4.39 4.47 -2.29
N GLN A 36 4.65 3.60 -3.27
CA GLN A 36 3.62 2.71 -3.85
C GLN A 36 3.02 1.78 -2.79
N ALA A 37 3.87 1.15 -1.97
CA ALA A 37 3.41 0.26 -0.89
C ALA A 37 2.62 1.02 0.19
N ARG A 38 3.02 2.25 0.52
CA ARG A 38 2.29 3.12 1.45
C ARG A 38 0.92 3.49 0.91
N ARG A 39 0.85 3.94 -0.35
CA ARG A 39 -0.41 4.27 -1.03
C ARG A 39 -1.36 3.08 -1.08
N MET A 40 -0.83 1.87 -1.31
CA MET A 40 -1.64 0.65 -1.31
C MET A 40 -2.29 0.40 0.06
N LYS A 41 -1.51 0.50 1.15
CA LYS A 41 -2.03 0.35 2.51
C LYS A 41 -3.08 1.41 2.86
N ASP A 42 -2.87 2.64 2.44
CA ASP A 42 -3.83 3.73 2.68
C ASP A 42 -5.15 3.47 1.93
N LEU A 43 -5.08 3.00 0.68
CA LEU A 43 -6.26 2.61 -0.10
C LEU A 43 -6.99 1.39 0.50
N GLU A 44 -6.27 0.38 0.97
CA GLU A 44 -6.86 -0.79 1.64
C GLU A 44 -7.63 -0.37 2.90
N LYS A 45 -7.04 0.52 3.71
CA LYS A 45 -7.67 1.06 4.91
C LYS A 45 -8.93 1.86 4.59
N GLU A 46 -8.87 2.71 3.58
CA GLU A 46 -10.02 3.50 3.15
C GLU A 46 -11.13 2.62 2.56
N ASN A 47 -10.77 1.59 1.79
CA ASN A 47 -11.74 0.63 1.26
C ASN A 47 -12.45 -0.11 2.40
N GLN A 48 -11.71 -0.52 3.44
CA GLN A 48 -12.31 -1.14 4.62
C GLN A 48 -13.28 -0.19 5.33
N ARG A 49 -12.91 1.08 5.51
CA ARG A 49 -13.77 2.10 6.13
C ARG A 49 -15.05 2.31 5.33
N LEU A 50 -14.94 2.46 4.02
CA LEU A 50 -16.07 2.64 3.11
C LEU A 50 -17.00 1.42 3.11
N ARG A 51 -16.45 0.20 3.09
CA ARG A 51 -17.27 -1.02 3.17
C ARG A 51 -18.09 -1.08 4.45
N ARG A 52 -17.51 -0.74 5.60
CA ARG A 52 -18.24 -0.69 6.87
C ARG A 52 -19.36 0.35 6.81
N ALA A 53 -19.05 1.58 6.40
CA ALA A 53 -20.04 2.63 6.29
C ALA A 53 -21.21 2.26 5.37
N VAL A 54 -20.92 1.62 4.23
CA VAL A 54 -21.95 1.14 3.30
C VAL A 54 -22.80 0.04 3.94
N SER A 55 -22.19 -0.93 4.63
CA SER A 55 -22.94 -1.98 5.33
C SER A 55 -23.87 -1.40 6.41
N ASP A 56 -23.37 -0.49 7.24
CA ASP A 56 -24.14 0.15 8.31
C ASP A 56 -25.33 0.93 7.72
N LEU A 57 -25.08 1.77 6.71
CA LEU A 57 -26.14 2.52 6.02
C LEU A 57 -27.15 1.62 5.32
N THR A 58 -26.71 0.49 4.78
CA THR A 58 -27.60 -0.50 4.14
C THR A 58 -28.48 -1.16 5.18
N LEU A 59 -27.94 -1.50 6.35
CA LEU A 59 -28.70 -2.06 7.46
C LEU A 59 -29.75 -1.07 7.97
N ASP A 60 -29.36 0.17 8.22
CA ASP A 60 -30.28 1.24 8.66
C ASP A 60 -31.42 1.44 7.66
N LYS A 61 -31.09 1.46 6.36
CA LYS A 61 -32.09 1.56 5.29
C LYS A 61 -33.08 0.40 5.34
N LEU A 62 -32.61 -0.84 5.53
CA LEU A 62 -33.48 -2.01 5.61
C LEU A 62 -34.40 -1.95 6.84
N ILE A 63 -33.87 -1.56 8.00
CA ILE A 63 -34.66 -1.38 9.23
C ILE A 63 -35.76 -0.35 9.01
N LEU A 64 -35.42 0.80 8.43
CA LEU A 64 -36.38 1.87 8.15
C LEU A 64 -37.45 1.43 7.13
N GLN A 65 -37.06 0.66 6.10
CA GLN A 65 -38.01 0.13 5.13
C GLN A 65 -38.97 -0.89 5.75
N GLU A 66 -38.48 -1.77 6.64
CA GLU A 66 -39.32 -2.74 7.33
C GLU A 66 -40.30 -2.05 8.28
N ALA A 67 -39.81 -1.08 9.07
CA ALA A 67 -40.65 -0.27 9.96
C ALA A 67 -41.72 0.52 9.18
N ALA A 68 -41.39 1.05 8.01
CA ALA A 68 -42.32 1.79 7.15
C ALA A 68 -43.33 0.89 6.43
N ARG A 69 -43.03 -0.38 6.20
CA ARG A 69 -43.95 -1.32 5.54
C ARG A 69 -45.16 -1.66 6.41
N GLY A 70 -45.01 -1.64 7.74
CA GLY A 70 -46.09 -1.82 8.70
C GLY A 70 -46.73 -3.22 8.65
N ASN A 71 -46.81 -3.89 9.80
CA ASN A 71 -47.66 -5.09 9.95
C ASN A 71 -49.14 -4.70 10.09
N PHE A 72 -49.76 -4.22 9.02
CA PHE A 72 -51.23 -4.09 8.94
C PHE A 72 -51.84 -5.35 8.34
#